data_AF-A0A1H5TN16-F1
#
_entry.id   AF-A0A1H5TN16-F1
#
_cell.length_a   1.000
_cell.length_b   1.000
_cell.length_c   1.000
_cell.angle_alpha   90.00
_cell.angle_beta   90.00
_cell.angle_gamma   90.00
#
_symmetry.space_group_name_H-M   'P 1'
#
loop_
_entity.id
_entity.type
_entity.pdbx_description
1 polymer ?
#
loop_
_entity_poly.entity_id
_entity_poly.type
_entity_poly.pdbx_seq_one_letter_code
_entity_poly.pdbx_strand_id
1 'polypeptide(L)'
;MNIIEKLISGYPTGDVSPQDFIDHLSIGADGWISSWIAVALAVIFGLLVYIIPIIITEKDKVGPYPLWLHSFYCAADFMGIWVFLDAWKNYDNFALFLLLAIGEAIWVGMEIFSLQRALTYEKDINWKPGTPFKTRMTDVIIQVLLSYVSLNLLRFELHDSTMWKFWIFTQVLITTIPGLVLAKRGYRKGHSLLLHIVFICVAVVSFNPWCNMWLAIAPDFFSLSANPWYYITGLVCLILSIRGLITYIKLPDIKD
;
A
#
# COMPACT_ATOMS: atom_id res chain seq x y z
N MET A 1 0.05 29.27 13.43
CA MET A 1 -0.18 28.14 14.34
C MET A 1 1.14 27.49 14.71
N ASN A 2 1.34 27.24 16.00
CA ASN A 2 2.44 26.36 16.45
C ASN A 2 2.14 24.89 16.06
N ILE A 3 3.12 24.00 16.21
CA ILE A 3 2.98 22.60 15.77
C ILE A 3 1.90 21.83 16.54
N ILE A 4 1.65 22.20 17.81
CA ILE A 4 0.63 21.56 18.66
C ILE A 4 -0.77 21.91 18.16
N GLU A 5 -1.02 23.19 17.85
CA GLU A 5 -2.27 23.63 17.24
C GLU A 5 -2.50 22.95 15.90
N LYS A 6 -1.45 22.78 15.07
CA LYS A 6 -1.57 22.05 13.80
C LYS A 6 -1.94 20.58 13.98
N LEU A 7 -1.48 19.94 15.05
CA LEU A 7 -1.83 18.55 15.33
C LEU A 7 -3.27 18.38 15.83
N ILE A 8 -3.79 19.36 16.55
CA ILE A 8 -5.12 19.26 17.19
C ILE A 8 -6.23 19.71 16.24
N SER A 9 -6.03 20.81 15.51
CA SER A 9 -7.08 21.44 14.70
C SER A 9 -6.61 21.91 13.32
N GLY A 10 -5.37 21.58 12.94
CA GLY A 10 -4.86 21.91 11.61
C GLY A 10 -5.31 20.90 10.58
N TYR A 11 -5.88 21.40 9.49
CA TYR A 11 -6.18 20.63 8.29
C TYR A 11 -5.44 21.25 7.11
N PRO A 12 -4.86 20.44 6.21
CA PRO A 12 -4.33 20.95 4.95
C PRO A 12 -5.43 21.72 4.21
N THR A 13 -5.09 22.90 3.69
CA THR A 13 -6.04 23.76 2.97
C THR A 13 -6.07 23.47 1.47
N GLY A 14 -5.06 22.75 0.95
CA GLY A 14 -5.01 22.29 -0.44
C GLY A 14 -5.77 20.98 -0.65
N ASP A 15 -6.17 20.72 -1.89
CA ASP A 15 -6.63 19.41 -2.35
C ASP A 15 -5.49 18.72 -3.13
N VAL A 16 -5.60 17.43 -3.41
CA VAL A 16 -4.70 16.72 -4.33
C VAL A 16 -5.42 16.48 -5.64
N SER A 17 -5.02 17.23 -6.65
CA SER A 17 -5.59 17.23 -7.98
C SER A 17 -4.68 16.50 -8.98
N PRO A 18 -5.20 16.06 -10.13
CA PRO A 18 -4.36 15.53 -11.19
C PRO A 18 -3.38 16.58 -11.76
N GLN A 19 -3.71 17.87 -11.67
CA GLN A 19 -2.82 18.95 -12.13
C GLN A 19 -1.51 18.99 -11.34
N ASP A 20 -1.54 18.66 -10.05
CA ASP A 20 -0.35 18.62 -9.19
C ASP A 20 0.73 17.67 -9.75
N PHE A 21 0.32 16.57 -10.38
CA PHE A 21 1.23 15.64 -11.03
C PHE A 21 1.90 16.27 -12.23
N ILE A 22 1.13 16.97 -13.06
CA ILE A 22 1.64 17.63 -14.27
C ILE A 22 2.63 18.72 -13.86
N ASP A 23 2.25 19.54 -12.88
CA ASP A 23 3.05 20.69 -12.45
C ASP A 23 4.39 20.25 -11.85
N HIS A 24 4.45 19.13 -11.13
CA HIS A 24 5.67 18.69 -10.45
C HIS A 24 6.49 17.63 -11.18
N LEU A 25 5.93 16.96 -12.21
CA LEU A 25 6.62 15.89 -12.94
C LEU A 25 6.91 16.25 -14.40
N SER A 26 6.36 17.34 -14.92
CA SER A 26 6.71 17.82 -16.26
C SER A 26 8.20 18.14 -16.35
N ILE A 27 8.80 17.77 -17.48
CA ILE A 27 10.22 18.03 -17.72
C ILE A 27 10.46 19.53 -17.71
N GLY A 28 11.37 19.98 -16.86
CA GLY A 28 11.70 21.40 -16.68
C GLY A 28 10.97 22.09 -15.52
N ALA A 29 10.02 21.42 -14.85
CA ALA A 29 9.45 21.90 -13.60
C ALA A 29 10.50 21.88 -12.47
N ASP A 30 10.35 22.74 -11.47
CA ASP A 30 11.27 22.78 -10.34
C ASP A 30 11.28 21.44 -9.59
N GLY A 31 12.46 20.85 -9.41
CA GLY A 31 12.61 19.57 -8.71
C GLY A 31 12.09 18.33 -9.47
N TRP A 32 11.75 18.44 -10.75
CA TRP A 32 11.17 17.32 -11.52
C TRP A 32 12.00 16.02 -11.43
N ILE A 33 13.34 16.12 -11.46
CA ILE A 33 14.24 14.95 -11.35
C ILE A 33 14.05 14.26 -10.00
N SER A 34 14.05 15.01 -8.90
CA SER A 34 13.84 14.44 -7.56
C SER A 34 12.46 13.83 -7.41
N SER A 35 11.43 14.45 -8.00
CA SER A 35 10.07 13.91 -8.01
C SER A 35 10.00 12.56 -8.73
N TRP A 36 10.62 12.44 -9.90
CA TRP A 36 10.70 11.16 -10.62
C TRP A 36 11.51 10.09 -9.88
N ILE A 37 12.58 10.47 -9.18
CA ILE A 37 13.32 9.55 -8.31
C ILE A 37 12.42 9.04 -7.18
N ALA A 38 11.66 9.94 -6.53
CA ALA A 38 10.73 9.56 -5.47
C ALA A 38 9.64 8.61 -5.96
N VAL A 39 9.06 8.87 -7.13
CA VAL A 39 8.09 7.99 -7.80
C VAL A 39 8.72 6.63 -8.10
N ALA A 40 9.91 6.61 -8.70
CA ALA A 40 10.59 5.37 -9.05
C ALA A 40 10.90 4.50 -7.82
N LEU A 41 11.38 5.11 -6.73
CA LEU A 41 11.62 4.39 -5.48
C LEU A 41 10.33 3.80 -4.91
N ALA A 42 9.24 4.57 -4.88
CA ALA A 42 7.95 4.09 -4.39
C ALA A 42 7.44 2.90 -5.22
N VAL A 43 7.55 2.96 -6.54
CA VAL A 43 7.15 1.86 -7.44
C VAL A 43 8.03 0.63 -7.25
N ILE A 44 9.36 0.78 -7.17
CA ILE A 44 10.29 -0.35 -6.99
C ILE A 44 10.02 -1.07 -5.68
N PHE A 45 9.94 -0.35 -4.56
CA PHE A 45 9.65 -0.98 -3.27
C PHE A 45 8.22 -1.52 -3.20
N GLY A 46 7.26 -0.85 -3.84
CA GLY A 46 5.90 -1.34 -4.04
C GLY A 46 5.86 -2.68 -4.78
N LEU A 47 6.66 -2.87 -5.83
CA LEU A 47 6.75 -4.16 -6.52
C LEU A 47 7.44 -5.24 -5.67
N LEU A 48 8.47 -4.88 -4.91
CA LEU A 48 9.19 -5.83 -4.06
C LEU A 48 8.29 -6.40 -2.94
N VAL A 49 7.40 -5.59 -2.36
CA VAL A 49 6.40 -6.08 -1.37
C VAL A 49 5.30 -6.95 -1.98
N TYR A 50 5.30 -7.19 -3.29
CA TYR A 50 4.42 -8.16 -3.95
C TYR A 50 5.17 -9.39 -4.45
N ILE A 51 6.27 -9.17 -5.17
CA ILE A 51 7.05 -10.24 -5.78
C ILE A 51 7.64 -11.16 -4.70
N ILE A 52 8.21 -10.59 -3.64
CA ILE A 52 8.85 -11.40 -2.58
C ILE A 52 7.81 -12.27 -1.87
N PRO A 53 6.65 -11.75 -1.39
CA PRO A 53 5.58 -12.59 -0.84
C PRO A 53 5.08 -13.66 -1.79
N ILE A 54 4.90 -13.37 -3.08
CA ILE A 54 4.45 -14.38 -4.05
C ILE A 54 5.44 -15.55 -4.11
N ILE A 55 6.74 -15.25 -4.21
CA ILE A 55 7.80 -16.27 -4.23
C ILE A 55 7.78 -17.09 -2.94
N ILE A 56 7.63 -16.43 -1.79
CA ILE A 56 7.57 -17.09 -0.47
C ILE A 56 6.32 -17.97 -0.36
N THR A 57 5.14 -17.47 -0.74
CA THR A 57 3.88 -18.22 -0.70
C THR A 57 3.95 -19.46 -1.58
N GLU A 58 4.59 -19.37 -2.75
CA GLU A 58 4.77 -20.54 -3.61
C GLU A 58 5.75 -21.56 -3.01
N LYS A 59 6.79 -21.12 -2.33
CA LYS A 59 7.77 -22.00 -1.67
C LYS A 59 7.21 -22.64 -0.40
N ASP A 60 6.65 -21.83 0.50
CA ASP A 60 6.29 -22.20 1.86
C ASP A 60 4.82 -22.61 1.99
N LYS A 61 4.00 -22.37 0.95
CA LYS A 61 2.55 -22.61 0.94
C LYS A 61 1.81 -21.83 2.03
N VAL A 62 2.37 -20.69 2.43
CA VAL A 62 1.78 -19.70 3.33
C VAL A 62 2.41 -18.35 3.03
N GLY A 63 1.60 -17.30 2.94
CA GLY A 63 2.03 -15.94 2.64
C GLY A 63 2.08 -15.06 3.89
N PRO A 64 2.80 -13.93 3.84
CA PRO A 64 2.98 -13.03 4.99
C PRO A 64 1.73 -12.20 5.32
N TYR A 65 0.77 -12.14 4.39
CA TYR A 65 -0.39 -11.26 4.46
C TYR A 65 -1.66 -12.03 4.86
N PRO A 66 -2.55 -11.42 5.66
CA PRO A 66 -3.83 -12.03 5.96
C PRO A 66 -4.77 -11.90 4.74
N LEU A 67 -5.74 -12.80 4.63
CA LEU A 67 -6.68 -12.84 3.51
C LEU A 67 -7.36 -11.50 3.23
N TRP A 68 -7.84 -10.82 4.28
CA TRP A 68 -8.55 -9.55 4.13
C TRP A 68 -7.67 -8.45 3.52
N LEU A 69 -6.35 -8.53 3.72
CA LEU A 69 -5.42 -7.54 3.19
C LEU A 69 -5.32 -7.70 1.67
N HIS A 70 -5.22 -8.94 1.17
CA HIS A 70 -5.30 -9.23 -0.26
C HIS A 70 -6.64 -8.78 -0.88
N SER A 71 -7.76 -9.01 -0.17
CA SER A 71 -9.07 -8.54 -0.64
C SER A 71 -9.16 -7.01 -0.68
N PHE A 72 -8.57 -6.33 0.30
CA PHE A 72 -8.49 -4.88 0.37
C PHE A 72 -7.65 -4.30 -0.77
N TYR A 73 -6.45 -4.82 -0.99
CA TYR A 73 -5.58 -4.37 -2.09
C TYR A 73 -6.21 -4.65 -3.45
N CYS A 74 -6.77 -5.85 -3.66
CA CYS A 74 -7.47 -6.17 -4.91
C CYS A 74 -8.56 -5.14 -5.24
N ALA A 75 -9.28 -4.66 -4.22
CA ALA A 75 -10.30 -3.64 -4.38
C ALA A 75 -9.71 -2.23 -4.60
N ALA A 76 -8.67 -1.87 -3.85
CA ALA A 76 -7.99 -0.59 -3.95
C ALA A 76 -7.36 -0.41 -5.34
N ASP A 77 -6.62 -1.42 -5.80
CA ASP A 77 -5.91 -1.39 -7.06
C ASP A 77 -6.91 -1.40 -8.23
N PHE A 78 -7.98 -2.20 -8.13
CA PHE A 78 -9.04 -2.20 -9.14
C PHE A 78 -9.75 -0.84 -9.25
N MET A 79 -9.95 -0.14 -8.13
CA MET A 79 -10.43 1.24 -8.13
C MET A 79 -9.40 2.18 -8.80
N GLY A 80 -8.12 2.02 -8.46
CA GLY A 80 -7.00 2.80 -9.01
C GLY A 80 -6.92 2.76 -10.54
N ILE A 81 -7.14 1.59 -11.16
CA ILE A 81 -7.19 1.46 -12.63
C ILE A 81 -8.11 2.52 -13.25
N TRP A 82 -9.35 2.61 -12.74
CA TRP A 82 -10.36 3.49 -13.31
C TRP A 82 -10.09 4.96 -13.01
N VAL A 83 -9.61 5.26 -11.79
CA VAL A 83 -9.25 6.62 -11.39
C VAL A 83 -8.14 7.18 -12.27
N PHE A 84 -7.08 6.40 -12.49
CA PHE A 84 -5.96 6.86 -13.30
C PHE A 84 -6.27 6.86 -14.81
N LEU A 85 -7.10 5.95 -15.31
CA LEU A 85 -7.59 6.02 -16.70
C LEU A 85 -8.45 7.26 -16.95
N ASP A 86 -9.29 7.66 -15.99
CA ASP A 86 -10.07 8.88 -16.09
C ASP A 86 -9.17 10.12 -16.08
N ALA A 87 -8.20 10.19 -15.15
CA ALA A 87 -7.21 11.26 -15.11
C ALA A 87 -6.41 11.35 -16.42
N TRP A 88 -5.98 10.21 -16.97
CA TRP A 88 -5.28 10.16 -18.26
C TRP A 88 -6.10 10.79 -19.39
N LYS A 89 -7.40 10.45 -19.49
CA LYS A 89 -8.29 10.99 -20.54
C LYS A 89 -8.57 12.48 -20.38
N ASN A 90 -8.67 12.96 -19.15
CA ASN A 90 -9.11 14.32 -18.84
C ASN A 90 -7.95 15.34 -18.71
N TYR A 91 -6.70 14.87 -18.63
CA TYR A 91 -5.51 15.71 -18.42
C TYR A 91 -4.45 15.45 -19.49
N ASP A 92 -4.81 15.75 -20.75
CA ASP A 92 -3.93 15.74 -21.93
C ASP A 92 -3.13 14.46 -22.15
N ASN A 93 -3.65 13.31 -21.70
CA ASN A 93 -2.98 12.02 -21.81
C ASN A 93 -1.60 11.98 -21.13
N PHE A 94 -1.43 12.71 -20.02
CA PHE A 94 -0.17 12.72 -19.26
C PHE A 94 0.28 11.30 -18.92
N ALA A 95 1.47 10.91 -19.40
CA ALA A 95 1.88 9.51 -19.52
C ALA A 95 1.90 8.76 -18.18
N LEU A 96 2.20 9.45 -17.07
CA LEU A 96 2.23 8.82 -15.76
C LEU A 96 0.87 8.21 -15.38
N PHE A 97 -0.25 8.85 -15.71
CA PHE A 97 -1.56 8.32 -15.37
C PHE A 97 -1.85 6.99 -16.08
N LEU A 98 -1.43 6.85 -17.33
CA LEU A 98 -1.53 5.57 -18.04
C LEU A 98 -0.60 4.52 -17.41
N LEU A 99 0.63 4.88 -17.04
CA LEU A 99 1.57 3.98 -16.38
C LEU A 99 1.05 3.49 -15.03
N LEU A 100 0.46 4.39 -14.23
CA LEU A 100 -0.18 4.04 -12.96
C LEU A 100 -1.35 3.10 -13.20
N ALA A 101 -2.25 3.38 -14.15
CA ALA A 101 -3.36 2.49 -14.48
C ALA A 101 -2.91 1.08 -14.90
N ILE A 102 -1.85 0.99 -15.71
CA ILE A 102 -1.24 -0.30 -16.11
C ILE A 102 -0.64 -1.00 -14.88
N GLY A 103 0.08 -0.26 -14.04
CA GLY A 103 0.61 -0.77 -12.78
C GLY A 103 -0.48 -1.39 -11.92
N GLU A 104 -1.58 -0.64 -11.69
CA GLU A 104 -2.72 -1.11 -10.90
C GLU A 104 -3.34 -2.39 -11.49
N ALA A 105 -3.43 -2.51 -12.82
CA ALA A 105 -3.89 -3.75 -13.45
C ALA A 105 -2.96 -4.95 -13.18
N ILE A 106 -1.64 -4.72 -13.12
CA ILE A 106 -0.66 -5.74 -12.74
C ILE A 106 -0.84 -6.12 -11.26
N TRP A 107 -1.00 -5.12 -10.37
CA TRP A 107 -1.26 -5.35 -8.94
C TRP A 107 -2.55 -6.15 -8.70
N VAL A 108 -3.66 -5.81 -9.38
CA VAL A 108 -4.88 -6.63 -9.35
C VAL A 108 -4.62 -8.08 -9.78
N GLY A 109 -3.83 -8.30 -10.83
CA GLY A 109 -3.43 -9.64 -11.26
C GLY A 109 -2.66 -10.41 -10.19
N MET A 110 -1.72 -9.75 -9.51
CA MET A 110 -0.97 -10.31 -8.39
C MET A 110 -1.85 -10.59 -7.17
N GLU A 111 -2.86 -9.77 -6.92
CA GLU A 111 -3.82 -9.99 -5.84
C GLU A 111 -4.77 -11.15 -6.12
N ILE A 112 -5.31 -11.24 -7.34
CA ILE A 112 -6.10 -12.40 -7.76
C ILE A 112 -5.28 -13.68 -7.64
N PHE A 113 -4.01 -13.64 -8.05
CA PHE A 113 -3.07 -14.74 -7.87
C PHE A 113 -2.97 -15.13 -6.39
N SER A 114 -2.75 -14.17 -5.50
CA SER A 114 -2.57 -14.41 -4.06
C SER A 114 -3.85 -14.90 -3.38
N LEU A 115 -5.02 -14.35 -3.73
CA LEU A 115 -6.33 -14.81 -3.27
C LEU A 115 -6.59 -16.26 -3.68
N GLN A 116 -6.19 -16.67 -4.88
CA GLN A 116 -6.27 -18.07 -5.30
C GLN A 116 -5.40 -18.98 -4.44
N ARG A 117 -4.22 -18.53 -4.00
CA ARG A 117 -3.34 -19.30 -3.10
C ARG A 117 -3.92 -19.35 -1.69
N ALA A 118 -4.53 -18.27 -1.23
CA ALA A 118 -5.22 -18.26 0.05
C ALA A 118 -6.39 -19.26 0.06
N LEU A 119 -7.12 -19.38 -1.05
CA LEU A 119 -8.19 -20.37 -1.26
C LEU A 119 -7.68 -21.83 -1.39
N THR A 120 -6.38 -22.07 -1.58
CA THR A 120 -5.85 -23.42 -1.81
C THR A 120 -4.88 -23.83 -0.72
N TYR A 121 -3.77 -23.10 -0.57
CA TYR A 121 -2.71 -23.37 0.38
C TYR A 121 -3.08 -22.98 1.81
N GLU A 122 -3.71 -21.83 1.98
CA GLU A 122 -3.98 -21.25 3.30
C GLU A 122 -5.40 -21.49 3.78
N LYS A 123 -6.08 -22.48 3.19
CA LYS A 123 -7.50 -22.74 3.45
C LYS A 123 -7.82 -23.02 4.92
N ASP A 124 -6.92 -23.71 5.61
CA ASP A 124 -7.10 -24.08 7.03
C ASP A 124 -6.56 -23.00 7.97
N ILE A 125 -5.87 -21.97 7.45
CA ILE A 125 -5.50 -20.75 8.17
C ILE A 125 -6.69 -19.79 8.21
N ASN A 126 -7.38 -19.66 7.08
CA ASN A 126 -8.42 -18.65 6.87
C ASN A 126 -9.84 -19.18 7.18
N TRP A 127 -10.07 -20.48 7.07
CA TRP A 127 -11.38 -21.11 7.33
C TRP A 127 -11.27 -22.35 8.20
N LYS A 128 -12.40 -22.79 8.75
CA LYS A 128 -12.46 -24.06 9.48
C LYS A 128 -12.08 -25.23 8.56
N PRO A 129 -11.32 -26.22 9.04
CA PRO A 129 -11.02 -27.42 8.26
C PRO A 129 -12.29 -28.07 7.69
N GLY A 130 -12.25 -28.41 6.40
CA GLY A 130 -13.39 -28.99 5.68
C GLY A 130 -14.38 -27.98 5.09
N THR A 131 -14.17 -26.67 5.24
CA THR A 131 -15.05 -25.66 4.62
C THR A 131 -15.09 -25.82 3.09
N PRO A 132 -16.28 -25.97 2.47
CA PRO A 132 -16.42 -26.13 1.03
C PRO A 132 -15.79 -24.98 0.23
N PHE A 133 -15.20 -25.29 -0.94
CA PHE A 133 -14.57 -24.27 -1.80
C PHE A 133 -15.54 -23.14 -2.16
N LYS A 134 -16.81 -23.46 -2.45
CA LYS A 134 -17.85 -22.48 -2.78
C LYS A 134 -17.99 -21.42 -1.68
N THR A 135 -18.07 -21.83 -0.42
CA THR A 135 -18.18 -20.91 0.73
C THR A 135 -16.96 -20.00 0.82
N ARG A 136 -15.75 -20.57 0.70
CA ARG A 136 -14.49 -19.80 0.77
C ARG A 136 -14.40 -18.76 -0.35
N MET A 137 -14.78 -19.16 -1.57
CA MET A 137 -14.85 -18.25 -2.72
C MET A 137 -15.87 -17.13 -2.50
N THR A 138 -17.06 -17.46 -1.98
CA THR A 138 -18.09 -16.47 -1.64
C THR A 138 -17.57 -15.46 -0.61
N ASP A 139 -16.89 -15.90 0.43
CA ASP A 139 -16.31 -15.01 1.45
C ASP A 139 -15.28 -14.04 0.84
N VAL A 140 -14.43 -14.51 -0.07
CA VAL A 140 -13.45 -13.66 -0.77
C VAL A 140 -14.15 -12.62 -1.65
N ILE A 141 -15.15 -13.04 -2.44
CA ILE A 141 -15.92 -12.14 -3.29
C ILE A 141 -16.60 -11.06 -2.44
N ILE A 142 -17.22 -11.44 -1.32
CA ILE A 142 -17.86 -10.50 -0.40
C ILE A 142 -16.82 -9.53 0.20
N GLN A 143 -15.65 -10.01 0.65
CA GLN A 143 -14.61 -9.14 1.19
C GLN A 143 -14.08 -8.13 0.16
N VAL A 144 -13.86 -8.55 -1.09
CA VAL A 144 -13.44 -7.65 -2.18
C VAL A 144 -14.53 -6.63 -2.48
N LEU A 145 -15.80 -7.05 -2.61
CA LEU A 145 -16.92 -6.14 -2.88
C LEU A 145 -17.13 -5.13 -1.75
N LEU A 146 -17.10 -5.59 -0.48
CA LEU A 146 -17.22 -4.71 0.68
C LEU A 146 -16.08 -3.70 0.73
N SER A 147 -14.84 -4.16 0.47
CA SER A 147 -13.69 -3.27 0.40
C SER A 147 -13.86 -2.25 -0.73
N TYR A 148 -14.23 -2.68 -1.93
CA TYR A 148 -14.39 -1.80 -3.09
C TYR A 148 -15.41 -0.69 -2.87
N VAL A 149 -16.59 -1.04 -2.35
CA VAL A 149 -17.64 -0.05 -2.05
C VAL A 149 -17.20 0.89 -0.94
N SER A 150 -16.60 0.35 0.13
CA SER A 150 -16.15 1.17 1.27
C SER A 150 -15.03 2.13 0.88
N LEU A 151 -14.09 1.69 0.04
CA LEU A 151 -12.99 2.51 -0.44
C LEU A 151 -13.46 3.62 -1.38
N ASN A 152 -14.40 3.33 -2.28
CA ASN A 152 -14.98 4.36 -3.13
C ASN A 152 -15.77 5.39 -2.32
N LEU A 153 -16.52 4.96 -1.30
CA LEU A 153 -17.21 5.87 -0.38
C LEU A 153 -16.18 6.75 0.36
N LEU A 154 -15.13 6.15 0.93
CA LEU A 154 -14.08 6.89 1.64
C LEU A 154 -13.39 7.90 0.71
N ARG A 155 -13.05 7.49 -0.51
CA ARG A 155 -12.45 8.37 -1.52
C ARG A 155 -13.35 9.57 -1.83
N PHE A 156 -14.66 9.33 -1.98
CA PHE A 156 -15.64 10.39 -2.22
C PHE A 156 -15.70 11.38 -1.05
N GLU A 157 -15.80 10.88 0.19
CA GLU A 157 -15.82 11.71 1.41
C GLU A 157 -14.51 12.49 1.63
N LEU A 158 -13.38 11.94 1.20
CA LEU A 158 -12.08 12.62 1.25
C LEU A 158 -11.87 13.64 0.12
N HIS A 159 -12.84 13.78 -0.80
CA HIS A 159 -12.69 14.55 -2.04
C HIS A 159 -11.41 14.15 -2.81
N ASP A 160 -11.06 12.87 -2.79
CA ASP A 160 -9.77 12.38 -3.28
C ASP A 160 -9.86 11.98 -4.76
N SER A 161 -9.87 12.98 -5.65
CA SER A 161 -10.04 12.78 -7.08
C SER A 161 -8.95 11.89 -7.71
N THR A 162 -7.76 11.84 -7.11
CA THR A 162 -6.58 11.14 -7.63
C THR A 162 -6.27 9.83 -6.92
N MET A 163 -7.07 9.45 -5.91
CA MET A 163 -6.78 8.36 -4.96
C MET A 163 -5.53 8.63 -4.09
N TRP A 164 -4.88 9.79 -4.23
CA TRP A 164 -3.56 10.03 -3.66
C TRP A 164 -3.58 10.17 -2.14
N LYS A 165 -4.64 10.77 -1.59
CA LYS A 165 -4.83 10.93 -0.13
C LYS A 165 -5.05 9.59 0.54
N PHE A 166 -5.84 8.72 -0.10
CA PHE A 166 -6.11 7.38 0.40
C PHE A 166 -4.92 6.44 0.16
N TRP A 167 -4.20 6.57 -0.96
CA TRP A 167 -3.20 5.60 -1.37
C TRP A 167 -2.07 5.43 -0.36
N ILE A 168 -1.74 6.46 0.41
CA ILE A 168 -0.76 6.34 1.51
C ILE A 168 -1.16 5.30 2.56
N PHE A 169 -2.46 5.08 2.77
CA PHE A 169 -2.96 4.11 3.75
C PHE A 169 -2.53 2.68 3.38
N THR A 170 -2.36 2.39 2.09
CA THR A 170 -1.77 1.12 1.65
C THR A 170 -0.35 0.93 2.18
N GLN A 171 0.45 1.99 2.27
CA GLN A 171 1.81 1.94 2.82
C GLN A 171 1.78 1.74 4.34
N VAL A 172 0.78 2.31 5.01
CA VAL A 172 0.54 2.07 6.45
C VAL A 172 0.25 0.58 6.68
N LEU A 173 -0.64 -0.02 5.89
CA LEU A 173 -1.00 -1.43 6.07
C LEU A 173 0.18 -2.37 5.78
N ILE A 174 0.89 -2.18 4.67
CA ILE A 174 1.98 -3.08 4.26
C ILE A 174 3.15 -3.08 5.24
N THR A 175 3.42 -1.93 5.88
CA THR A 175 4.56 -1.80 6.81
C THR A 175 4.24 -2.27 8.23
N THR A 176 2.96 -2.41 8.57
CA THR A 176 2.52 -2.69 9.95
C THR A 176 1.89 -4.07 10.11
N ILE A 177 0.95 -4.42 9.24
CA ILE A 177 0.13 -5.64 9.36
C ILE A 177 0.96 -6.93 9.27
N PRO A 178 1.92 -7.08 8.34
CA PRO A 178 2.65 -8.35 8.20
C PRO A 178 3.44 -8.70 9.47
N GLY A 179 4.03 -7.70 10.13
CA GLY A 179 4.72 -7.89 11.41
C GLY A 179 3.79 -8.31 12.55
N LEU A 180 2.55 -7.81 12.56
CA LEU A 180 1.53 -8.21 13.54
C LEU A 180 1.03 -9.64 13.28
N VAL A 181 0.81 -10.00 12.02
CA VAL A 181 0.42 -11.37 11.61
C VAL A 181 1.51 -12.37 11.97
N LEU A 182 2.77 -12.03 11.70
CA LEU A 182 3.92 -12.84 12.09
C LEU A 182 3.95 -13.11 13.60
N ALA A 183 3.81 -12.05 14.41
CA ALA A 183 3.81 -12.17 15.86
C ALA A 183 2.66 -13.07 16.37
N LYS A 184 1.50 -13.00 15.73
CA LYS A 184 0.34 -13.84 16.06
C LYS A 184 0.55 -15.31 15.66
N ARG A 185 1.19 -15.57 14.52
CA ARG A 185 1.48 -16.94 14.04
C ARG A 185 2.52 -17.64 14.91
N GLY A 186 3.54 -16.91 15.37
CA GLY A 186 4.56 -17.45 16.28
C GLY A 186 5.63 -18.31 15.59
N TYR A 187 5.76 -18.21 14.27
CA TYR A 187 6.79 -18.91 13.48
C TYR A 187 7.16 -18.13 12.21
N ARG A 188 8.34 -18.43 11.64
CA ARG A 188 8.90 -17.69 10.48
C ARG A 188 8.33 -18.05 9.11
N LYS A 189 7.77 -19.25 8.94
CA LYS A 189 7.26 -19.76 7.66
C LYS A 189 6.28 -18.77 7.02
N GLY A 190 6.47 -18.47 5.74
CA GLY A 190 5.71 -17.43 5.03
C GLY A 190 6.31 -16.02 5.12
N HIS A 191 7.50 -15.87 5.73
CA HIS A 191 8.24 -14.61 5.82
C HIS A 191 9.72 -14.81 5.49
N SER A 192 10.42 -13.72 5.15
CA SER A 192 11.88 -13.73 4.94
C SER A 192 12.55 -12.48 5.51
N LEU A 193 13.85 -12.58 5.81
CA LEU A 193 14.65 -11.44 6.25
C LEU A 193 14.58 -10.28 5.25
N LEU A 194 14.73 -10.61 3.95
CA LEU A 194 14.69 -9.62 2.87
C LEU A 194 13.35 -8.88 2.84
N LEU A 195 12.23 -9.59 3.00
CA LEU A 195 10.89 -8.98 3.01
C LEU A 195 10.76 -7.96 4.14
N HIS A 196 11.26 -8.29 5.34
CA HIS A 196 11.21 -7.36 6.47
C HIS A 196 12.10 -6.13 6.29
N ILE A 197 13.26 -6.27 5.64
CA ILE A 197 14.10 -5.14 5.24
C ILE A 197 13.34 -4.26 4.25
N VAL A 198 12.67 -4.87 3.27
CA VAL A 198 11.86 -4.13 2.28
C VAL A 198 10.73 -3.34 2.96
N PHE A 199 10.03 -3.88 3.97
CA PHE A 199 9.01 -3.11 4.71
C PHE A 199 9.59 -1.87 5.39
N ILE A 200 10.80 -1.96 5.96
CA ILE A 200 11.47 -0.80 6.55
C ILE A 200 11.78 0.23 5.46
N CYS A 201 12.31 -0.22 4.32
CA CYS A 201 12.58 0.67 3.18
C CYS A 201 11.31 1.35 2.66
N VAL A 202 10.18 0.63 2.58
CA VAL A 202 8.88 1.22 2.23
C VAL A 202 8.52 2.34 3.22
N ALA A 203 8.58 2.08 4.53
CA ALA A 203 8.27 3.11 5.52
C ALA A 203 9.16 4.36 5.37
N VAL A 204 10.45 4.18 5.09
CA VAL A 204 11.38 5.30 4.86
C VAL A 204 11.05 6.03 3.56
N VAL A 205 10.91 5.33 2.45
CA VAL A 205 10.66 5.94 1.13
C VAL A 205 9.31 6.64 1.08
N SER A 206 8.29 6.06 1.72
CA SER A 206 6.95 6.65 1.73
C SER A 206 6.85 7.86 2.63
N PHE A 207 7.55 7.94 3.76
CA PHE A 207 7.30 9.00 4.76
C PHE A 207 8.49 9.88 5.11
N ASN A 208 9.64 9.75 4.44
CA ASN A 208 10.77 10.64 4.73
C ASN A 208 10.44 12.10 4.33
N PRO A 209 10.89 13.11 5.10
CA PRO A 209 10.54 14.52 4.86
C PRO A 209 11.30 15.19 3.71
N TRP A 210 12.21 14.49 3.03
CA TRP A 210 13.09 15.10 2.04
C TRP A 210 12.75 14.72 0.60
N CYS A 211 12.35 13.48 0.37
CA CYS A 211 12.16 12.89 -0.95
C CYS A 211 11.21 11.69 -0.84
N ASN A 212 9.91 11.99 -0.68
CA ASN A 212 8.85 10.99 -0.80
C ASN A 212 7.87 11.40 -1.91
N MET A 213 7.22 10.41 -2.51
CA MET A 213 6.39 10.60 -3.70
C MET A 213 5.17 11.52 -3.45
N TRP A 214 4.57 11.45 -2.26
CA TRP A 214 3.40 12.27 -1.93
C TRP A 214 3.76 13.73 -1.73
N LEU A 215 4.85 14.01 -1.01
CA LEU A 215 5.40 15.35 -0.84
C LEU A 215 5.84 15.95 -2.18
N ALA A 216 6.43 15.14 -3.05
CA ALA A 216 6.92 15.59 -4.35
C ALA A 216 5.80 16.02 -5.29
N ILE A 217 4.62 15.40 -5.18
CA ILE A 217 3.46 15.71 -6.04
C ILE A 217 2.57 16.77 -5.41
N ALA A 218 2.26 16.68 -4.12
CA ALA A 218 1.35 17.61 -3.45
C ALA A 218 1.97 18.18 -2.16
N PRO A 219 2.97 19.06 -2.27
CA PRO A 219 3.68 19.62 -1.11
C PRO A 219 2.77 20.42 -0.18
N ASP A 220 1.74 21.08 -0.72
CA ASP A 220 0.76 21.83 0.07
C ASP A 220 -0.16 20.94 0.92
N PHE A 221 -0.21 19.64 0.61
CA PHE A 221 -0.95 18.65 1.38
C PHE A 221 -0.04 17.83 2.30
N PHE A 222 1.13 17.43 1.82
CA PHE A 222 1.98 16.43 2.49
C PHE A 222 3.24 16.99 3.14
N SER A 223 3.53 18.30 3.05
CA SER A 223 4.65 18.91 3.77
C SER A 223 4.48 18.80 5.29
N LEU A 224 5.60 18.76 6.02
CA LEU A 224 5.58 18.69 7.49
C LEU A 224 4.85 19.90 8.09
N SER A 225 4.95 21.04 7.43
CA SER A 225 4.20 22.25 7.77
C SER A 225 2.70 22.11 7.51
N ALA A 226 2.27 21.42 6.45
CA ALA A 226 0.85 21.27 6.13
C ALA A 226 0.19 20.14 6.95
N ASN A 227 0.85 18.99 7.01
CA ASN A 227 0.31 17.76 7.58
C ASN A 227 1.34 17.02 8.45
N PRO A 228 1.53 17.43 9.72
CA PRO A 228 2.46 16.74 10.61
C PRO A 228 2.02 15.30 10.93
N TRP A 229 0.72 14.98 10.83
CA TRP A 229 0.20 13.63 11.05
C TRP A 229 0.72 12.62 10.02
N TYR A 230 0.99 13.05 8.80
CA TYR A 230 1.61 12.22 7.77
C TYR A 230 2.94 11.62 8.27
N TYR A 231 3.81 12.45 8.86
CA TYR A 231 5.14 12.05 9.31
C TYR A 231 5.11 11.29 10.65
N ILE A 232 4.19 11.65 11.56
CA ILE A 232 3.96 10.88 12.79
C ILE A 232 3.51 9.46 12.43
N THR A 233 2.59 9.33 11.48
CA THR A 233 2.16 8.02 10.97
C THR A 233 3.33 7.25 10.37
N GLY A 234 4.18 7.92 9.58
CA GLY A 234 5.40 7.33 9.05
C GLY A 234 6.36 6.81 10.10
N LEU A 235 6.57 7.58 11.18
CA LEU A 235 7.41 7.16 12.31
C LEU A 235 6.83 5.91 13.00
N VAL A 236 5.51 5.85 13.20
CA VAL A 236 4.85 4.66 13.75
C VAL A 236 5.02 3.46 12.82
N CYS A 237 4.86 3.64 11.51
CA CYS A 237 5.08 2.61 10.51
C CYS A 237 6.52 2.08 10.53
N LEU A 238 7.50 2.97 10.65
CA LEU A 238 8.92 2.61 10.76
C LEU A 238 9.20 1.80 12.04
N ILE A 239 8.67 2.22 13.19
CA ILE A 239 8.83 1.49 14.46
C ILE A 239 8.21 0.10 14.36
N LEU A 240 7.01 -0.02 13.79
CA LEU A 240 6.30 -1.29 13.68
C LEU A 240 6.95 -2.25 12.66
N SER A 241 7.47 -1.74 11.54
CA SER A 241 8.23 -2.55 10.58
C SER A 241 9.55 -3.06 11.17
N ILE A 242 10.28 -2.23 11.91
CA ILE A 242 11.48 -2.63 12.68
C ILE A 242 11.11 -3.69 13.73
N ARG A 243 10.02 -3.48 14.48
CA ARG A 243 9.51 -4.49 15.43
C ARG A 243 9.18 -5.81 14.73
N GLY A 244 8.61 -5.76 13.52
CA GLY A 244 8.35 -6.93 12.69
C GLY A 244 9.63 -7.70 12.36
N LEU A 245 10.69 -7.01 11.94
CA LEU A 245 12.01 -7.59 11.69
C LEU A 245 12.60 -8.26 12.95
N ILE A 246 12.57 -7.56 14.09
CA ILE A 246 13.06 -8.10 15.36
C ILE A 246 12.28 -9.36 15.75
N THR A 247 10.96 -9.35 15.54
CA THR A 247 10.10 -10.50 15.80
C THR A 247 10.49 -11.67 14.91
N TYR A 248 10.66 -11.44 13.60
CA TYR A 248 11.13 -12.46 12.66
C TYR A 248 12.44 -13.11 13.11
N ILE A 249 13.44 -12.31 13.48
CA ILE A 249 14.74 -12.81 13.94
C ILE A 249 14.61 -13.66 15.21
N LYS A 250 13.64 -13.39 16.09
CA LYS A 250 13.46 -14.13 17.35
C LYS A 250 12.63 -15.41 17.21
N LEU A 251 11.74 -15.49 16.23
CA LEU A 251 10.85 -16.63 16.06
C LEU A 251 11.59 -17.88 15.56
N PRO A 252 11.13 -19.08 15.90
CA PRO A 252 11.71 -20.32 15.39
C PRO A 252 11.32 -20.54 13.91
N ASP A 253 12.20 -21.26 13.21
CA ASP A 253 11.82 -21.92 11.96
C ASP A 253 11.03 -23.18 12.31
N ILE A 254 9.77 -23.29 11.85
CA ILE A 254 9.06 -24.57 11.89
C ILE A 254 9.70 -25.43 10.80
N LYS A 255 10.45 -26.46 11.22
CA LYS A 255 10.78 -27.59 10.35
C LYS A 255 9.57 -28.52 10.40
N ASP A 256 8.91 -28.68 9.25
CA ASP A 256 7.91 -29.74 9.06
C ASP A 256 8.55 -31.12 9.30
#